data_AF-A0A7V4ZYX4-F1
#
_entry.id   AF-A0A7V4ZYX4-F1
#
_cell.length_a   1.000
_cell.length_b   1.000
_cell.length_c   1.000
_cell.angle_alpha   90.00
_cell.angle_beta   90.00
_cell.angle_gamma   90.00
#
_symmetry.space_group_name_H-M   'P 1'
#
loop_
_entity.id
_entity.type
_entity.pdbx_description
1 polymer ?
#
loop_
_entity_poly.entity_id
_entity_poly.type
_entity_poly.pdbx_seq_one_letter_code
_entity_poly.pdbx_strand_id
1 'polypeptide(L)'
;MHHVRITKELEFHRSIARATKNPVIIRIVPLIMEAIQKTYREAPRTPEDHREALEEHQKVLMAIRAHNQEEAYQAMKQHLENSLKRTLSKKQVPAHS
;
A
#
# COMPACT_ATOMS: atom_id res chain seq x y z
N MET A 1 -17.10 -7.04 -3.80
CA MET A 1 -16.54 -6.70 -2.47
C MET A 1 -15.07 -6.21 -2.47
N HIS A 2 -14.35 -6.19 -3.61
CA HIS A 2 -12.95 -5.72 -3.66
C HIS A 2 -12.74 -4.20 -3.50
N HIS A 3 -13.68 -3.38 -3.97
CA HIS A 3 -13.54 -1.92 -3.95
C HIS A 3 -13.36 -1.35 -2.53
N VAL A 4 -14.06 -1.89 -1.53
CA VAL A 4 -14.03 -1.39 -0.14
C VAL A 4 -12.64 -1.53 0.49
N ARG A 5 -11.93 -2.64 0.23
CA ARG A 5 -10.60 -2.89 0.82
C ARG A 5 -9.55 -1.96 0.23
N ILE A 6 -9.58 -1.76 -1.08
CA ILE A 6 -8.65 -0.87 -1.78
C ILE A 6 -8.83 0.59 -1.32
N THR A 7 -10.06 1.04 -1.10
CA THR A 7 -10.32 2.39 -0.54
C THR A 7 -9.70 2.56 0.85
N LYS A 8 -9.73 1.52 1.70
CA LYS A 8 -9.12 1.58 3.04
C LYS A 8 -7.59 1.65 2.98
N GLU A 9 -6.94 0.96 2.05
CA GLU A 9 -5.49 1.07 1.84
C GLU A 9 -5.09 2.50 1.43
N LEU A 10 -5.85 3.13 0.54
CA LEU A 10 -5.61 4.50 0.10
C LEU A 10 -5.75 5.51 1.24
N GLU A 11 -6.78 5.37 2.08
CA GLU A 11 -7.01 6.27 3.24
C GLU A 11 -5.91 6.16 4.30
N PHE A 12 -5.29 4.99 4.46
CA PHE A 12 -4.13 4.82 5.35
C PHE A 12 -2.95 5.69 4.90
N HIS A 13 -2.57 5.60 3.63
CA HIS A 13 -1.46 6.38 3.06
C HIS A 13 -1.76 7.89 3.09
N ARG A 14 -3.00 8.28 2.77
CA ARG A 14 -3.46 9.69 2.88
C ARG A 14 -3.33 10.22 4.30
N SER A 15 -3.66 9.41 5.29
CA SER A 15 -3.56 9.79 6.71
C SER A 15 -2.11 10.04 7.12
N ILE A 16 -1.18 9.16 6.72
CA ILE A 16 0.26 9.35 6.97
C ILE A 16 0.76 10.62 6.26
N ALA A 17 0.41 10.81 4.99
CA ALA A 17 0.82 12.00 4.23
C ALA A 17 0.37 13.29 4.91
N ARG A 18 -0.88 13.35 5.40
CA ARG A 18 -1.42 14.49 6.16
C ARG A 18 -0.67 14.74 7.47
N ALA A 19 -0.27 13.68 8.18
CA ALA A 19 0.48 13.80 9.42
C ALA A 19 1.86 14.45 9.25
N THR A 20 2.46 14.39 8.05
CA THR A 20 3.74 15.06 7.76
C THR A 20 3.67 16.59 7.80
N LYS A 21 2.46 17.16 7.69
CA LYS A 21 2.22 18.61 7.53
C LYS A 21 3.03 19.24 6.38
N ASN A 22 3.50 18.44 5.42
CA ASN A 22 4.22 18.89 4.25
C ASN A 22 3.26 18.98 3.05
N PRO A 23 2.95 20.19 2.54
CA PRO A 23 1.99 20.37 1.44
C PRO A 23 2.36 19.62 0.16
N VAL A 24 3.65 19.39 -0.09
CA VAL A 24 4.14 18.63 -1.25
C VAL A 24 3.77 17.15 -1.10
N ILE A 25 4.09 16.56 0.05
CA ILE A 25 3.81 15.15 0.34
C ILE A 25 2.29 14.87 0.35
N ILE A 26 1.52 15.78 0.94
CA ILE A 26 0.06 15.71 0.99
C ILE A 26 -0.56 15.63 -0.42
N ARG A 27 0.04 16.32 -1.41
CA ARG A 27 -0.45 16.33 -2.80
C ARG A 27 0.06 15.14 -3.60
N ILE A 28 1.32 14.74 -3.43
CA ILE A 28 1.95 13.73 -4.28
C ILE A 28 1.52 12.30 -3.91
N VAL A 29 1.49 11.96 -2.62
CA VAL A 29 1.21 10.58 -2.17
C VAL A 29 -0.14 10.05 -2.69
N PRO A 30 -1.26 10.80 -2.61
CA PRO A 30 -2.54 10.32 -3.14
C PRO A 30 -2.49 10.01 -4.65
N LEU A 31 -1.78 10.82 -5.43
CA LEU A 31 -1.65 10.63 -6.88
C LEU A 31 -0.87 9.35 -7.21
N ILE A 32 0.21 9.08 -6.48
CA ILE A 32 0.99 7.83 -6.63
C ILE A 32 0.11 6.62 -6.28
N MET A 33 -0.63 6.68 -5.17
CA MET A 33 -1.49 5.58 -4.75
C MET A 33 -2.62 5.31 -5.74
N GLU A 34 -3.24 6.36 -6.30
CA GLU A 34 -4.23 6.22 -7.35
C GLU A 34 -3.65 5.58 -8.62
N ALA A 35 -2.42 5.94 -9.00
CA ALA A 35 -1.75 5.29 -10.13
C ALA A 35 -1.50 3.79 -9.88
N ILE A 36 -1.03 3.42 -8.68
CA ILE A 36 -0.83 2.02 -8.28
C ILE A 36 -2.15 1.25 -8.27
N GLN A 37 -3.22 1.85 -7.74
CA GLN A 37 -4.55 1.23 -7.73
C GLN A 37 -5.05 0.92 -9.15
N LYS A 38 -4.75 1.78 -10.13
CA LYS A 38 -5.11 1.49 -11.54
C LYS A 38 -4.40 0.24 -12.05
N THR A 39 -3.16 -0.02 -11.64
CA THR A 39 -2.41 -1.25 -11.97
C THR A 39 -3.07 -2.51 -11.40
N TYR A 40 -3.76 -2.42 -10.26
CA TYR A 40 -4.47 -3.57 -9.68
C TYR A 40 -5.68 -4.03 -10.50
N ARG A 41 -6.16 -3.24 -11.48
CA ARG A 41 -7.19 -3.73 -12.41
C ARG A 41 -6.65 -4.83 -13.33
N GLU A 42 -5.39 -4.73 -13.72
CA GLU A 42 -4.72 -5.73 -14.56
C GLU A 42 -4.14 -6.89 -13.74
N ALA A 43 -3.88 -6.66 -12.44
CA ALA A 43 -3.39 -7.66 -11.50
C ALA A 43 -4.26 -7.66 -10.22
N PRO A 44 -5.47 -8.25 -10.27
CA PRO A 44 -6.42 -8.18 -9.16
C PRO A 44 -5.87 -8.76 -7.86
N ARG A 45 -6.07 -8.03 -6.76
CA ARG A 45 -5.70 -8.48 -5.41
C ARG A 45 -6.68 -9.54 -4.90
N THR A 46 -6.16 -10.62 -4.34
CA THR A 46 -6.93 -11.69 -3.69
C THR A 46 -7.28 -11.27 -2.26
N PRO A 47 -8.21 -11.98 -1.60
CA PRO A 47 -8.45 -11.79 -0.17
C PRO A 47 -7.19 -11.95 0.68
N GLU A 48 -6.30 -12.86 0.29
CA GLU A 48 -5.00 -13.11 0.93
C GLU A 48 -4.07 -11.90 0.79
N ASP A 49 -3.93 -11.33 -0.41
CA ASP A 49 -3.06 -10.15 -0.61
C ASP A 49 -3.48 -8.97 0.27
N HIS A 50 -4.78 -8.79 0.48
CA HIS A 50 -5.31 -7.75 1.37
C HIS A 50 -5.06 -8.05 2.85
N ARG A 51 -5.04 -9.33 3.24
CA ARG A 51 -4.69 -9.73 4.61
C ARG A 51 -3.23 -9.43 4.89
N GLU A 52 -2.33 -9.84 3.99
CA GLU A 52 -0.90 -9.55 4.09
C GLU A 52 -0.62 -8.04 4.13
N ALA A 53 -1.27 -7.26 3.24
CA ALA A 53 -1.13 -5.81 3.22
C ALA A 53 -1.59 -5.16 4.54
N LEU A 54 -2.66 -5.66 5.15
CA LEU A 54 -3.15 -5.16 6.43
C LEU A 54 -2.16 -5.44 7.57
N GLU A 55 -1.56 -6.63 7.61
CA GLU A 55 -0.52 -6.97 8.59
C GLU A 55 0.72 -6.08 8.42
N GLU A 56 1.11 -5.79 7.18
CA GLU A 56 2.18 -4.86 6.85
C GLU A 56 1.85 -3.42 7.31
N HIS A 57 0.63 -2.94 7.09
CA HIS A 57 0.18 -1.62 7.58
C HIS A 57 0.18 -1.52 9.10
N GLN A 58 -0.18 -2.58 9.80
CA GLN A 58 -0.13 -2.60 11.27
C GLN A 58 1.30 -2.42 11.79
N LYS A 59 2.30 -3.03 11.15
CA LYS A 59 3.72 -2.84 11.49
C LYS A 59 4.16 -1.39 11.30
N VAL A 60 3.80 -0.78 10.16
CA VAL A 60 4.06 0.64 9.90
C VAL A 60 3.41 1.51 10.99
N LEU A 61 2.15 1.26 11.31
CA LEU A 61 1.42 2.03 12.32
C LEU A 61 2.06 1.90 13.71
N MET A 62 2.48 0.69 14.09
CA MET A 62 3.16 0.46 15.37
C MET A 62 4.47 1.25 15.46
N ALA A 63 5.29 1.21 14.41
CA ALA A 63 6.54 1.97 14.36
C ALA A 63 6.33 3.49 14.44
N ILE A 64 5.31 4.01 13.73
CA ILE A 64 4.92 5.42 13.82
C ILE A 64 4.48 5.78 15.24
N ARG A 65 3.66 4.95 15.89
CA ARG A 65 3.19 5.19 17.28
C ARG A 65 4.32 5.13 18.30
N ALA A 66 5.33 4.31 18.05
CA ALA A 66 6.56 4.25 18.85
C ALA A 66 7.51 5.43 18.58
N HIS A 67 7.17 6.34 17.66
CA HIS A 67 8.05 7.41 17.19
C HIS A 67 9.41 6.91 16.66
N ASN A 68 9.46 5.67 16.17
CA ASN A 68 10.65 5.07 15.61
C ASN A 68 10.69 5.29 14.09
N GLN A 69 11.35 6.36 13.67
CA GLN A 69 11.41 6.74 12.25
C GLN A 69 12.07 5.67 11.37
N GLU A 70 13.15 5.07 11.83
CA GLU A 70 13.88 4.06 11.05
C GLU A 70 13.02 2.83 10.82
N GLU A 71 12.37 2.32 11.87
CA GLU A 71 11.48 1.17 11.76
C GLU A 71 10.25 1.48 10.89
N ALA A 72 9.69 2.69 11.00
CA ALA A 72 8.57 3.12 10.14
C ALA A 72 8.98 3.16 8.67
N TYR A 73 10.18 3.65 8.37
CA TYR A 73 10.75 3.66 7.03
C TYR A 73 10.94 2.23 6.50
N GLN A 74 11.61 1.36 7.27
CA GLN A 74 11.86 -0.02 6.84
C GLN A 74 10.56 -0.82 6.66
N ALA A 75 9.59 -0.67 7.56
CA ALA A 75 8.29 -1.31 7.44
C ALA A 75 7.53 -0.87 6.18
N MET A 76 7.53 0.43 5.87
CA MET A 76 6.87 0.96 4.67
C MET A 76 7.60 0.50 3.39
N LYS A 77 8.93 0.51 3.40
CA LYS A 77 9.73 0.00 2.27
C LYS A 77 9.41 -1.46 1.99
N GLN A 78 9.39 -2.30 3.03
CA GLN A 78 9.04 -3.72 2.90
C GLN A 78 7.61 -3.92 2.39
N HIS A 79 6.64 -3.13 2.88
CA HIS A 79 5.27 -3.15 2.38
C HIS A 79 5.19 -2.89 0.87
N LEU A 80 5.90 -1.87 0.39
CA LEU A 80 5.93 -1.51 -1.03
C LEU A 80 6.62 -2.58 -1.89
N GLU A 81 7.73 -3.15 -1.42
CA GLU A 81 8.44 -4.25 -2.09
C GLU A 81 7.57 -5.51 -2.20
N ASN A 82 6.87 -5.88 -1.11
CA ASN A 82 5.93 -7.01 -1.13
C ASN A 82 4.75 -6.73 -2.07
N SER A 83 4.23 -5.50 -2.06
CA SER A 83 3.17 -5.05 -2.96
C SER A 83 3.60 -5.16 -4.43
N LEU A 84 4.84 -4.78 -4.76
CA LEU A 84 5.41 -4.92 -6.09
C LEU A 84 5.53 -6.41 -6.47
N LYS A 85 6.08 -7.25 -5.59
CA LYS A 85 6.23 -8.69 -5.81
C LYS A 85 4.88 -9.35 -6.15
N ARG A 86 3.85 -9.11 -5.33
CA ARG A 86 2.48 -9.61 -5.56
C ARG A 86 1.93 -9.18 -6.92
N THR A 87 2.21 -7.95 -7.32
CA THR A 87 1.77 -7.40 -8.61
C THR A 87 2.48 -8.08 -9.79
N LEU A 88 3.81 -8.25 -9.70
CA LEU A 88 4.61 -8.87 -10.76
C LEU A 88 4.30 -10.36 -10.93
N SER A 89 4.15 -11.09 -9.83
CA SER A 89 3.78 -12.51 -9.86
C SER A 89 2.46 -12.75 -10.60
N LYS A 90 1.51 -11.82 -10.52
CA LYS A 90 0.22 -11.92 -11.22
C LYS A 90 0.28 -11.48 -12.67
N LYS A 91 1.17 -10.54 -13.02
CA LYS A 91 1.40 -10.15 -14.42
C LYS A 91 2.13 -11.22 -15.23
N GLN A 92 2.86 -12.13 -14.59
CA GLN A 92 3.59 -13.22 -15.25
C GLN A 92 2.75 -14.48 -15.49
N VAL A 93 1.59 -14.62 -14.84
CA VAL A 93 0.65 -15.71 -15.13
C VAL A 93 -0.20 -15.29 -16.33
N PRO A 94 -0.06 -15.90 -17.51
CA PRO A 94 -0.91 -15.56 -18.64
C PRO A 94 -2.36 -15.85 -18.29
N ALA A 95 -3.23 -14.88 -18.55
CA ALA A 95 -4.66 -15.15 -18.67
C ALA A 95 -4.81 -16.08 -19.88
N HIS A 96 -4.92 -17.39 -19.64
CA HIS A 96 -5.64 -18.42 -20.39
C HIS A 96 -5.06 -19.81 -20.09
N SER A 97 -5.89 -20.64 -19.46
CA SER A 97 -6.02 -22.08 -19.72
C SER A 97 -7.51 -22.36 -19.84
#